data_AF-A0A7J4ENU4-F1
#
_entry.id   AF-A0A7J4ENU4-F1
#
_cell.length_a   1.000
_cell.length_b   1.000
_cell.length_c   1.000
_cell.angle_alpha   90.00
_cell.angle_beta   90.00
_cell.angle_gamma   90.00
#
_symmetry.space_group_name_H-M   'P 1'
#
loop_
_entity.id
_entity.type
_entity.pdbx_description
1 polymer ?
#
loop_
_entity_poly.entity_id
_entity_poly.type
_entity_poly.pdbx_seq_one_letter_code
_entity_poly.pdbx_strand_id
1 'polypeptide(L)'
;MDPYTLICTILKESSGKVESMKKLQKLAYFCKVRGVKLNAKFKMYKYGPYAETIGWALGILEGNEFIKLVRVENNIEISLTEQGEKLYYESNNNIKEVIREFKDWSPYQLEIAATAHYLDSFDALKIHKIKPHYSIDKIEKVLEKFKKSKLFCKETNSYVP
;
A
#
# COMPACT_ATOMS: atom_id res chain seq x y z
N MET A 1 -2.83 -3.73 15.82
CA MET A 1 -1.51 -3.37 15.27
C MET A 1 -1.50 -1.87 15.04
N ASP A 2 -0.53 -1.20 15.62
CA ASP A 2 -0.29 0.22 15.41
C ASP A 2 0.41 0.46 14.04
N PRO A 3 0.38 1.70 13.53
CA PRO A 3 1.08 2.09 12.31
C PRO A 3 2.58 1.80 12.27
N TYR A 4 3.30 1.90 13.40
CA TYR A 4 4.75 1.76 13.45
C TYR A 4 5.16 0.32 13.14
N THR A 5 4.58 -0.63 13.88
CA THR A 5 4.78 -2.07 13.66
C THR A 5 4.38 -2.47 12.25
N LEU A 6 3.27 -1.94 11.72
CA LEU A 6 2.86 -2.23 10.35
C LEU A 6 3.91 -1.78 9.33
N ILE A 7 4.41 -0.54 9.43
CA ILE A 7 5.40 0.01 8.49
C ILE A 7 6.69 -0.82 8.53
N CYS A 8 7.23 -1.09 9.71
CA CYS A 8 8.44 -1.90 9.86
C CYS A 8 8.24 -3.32 9.33
N THR A 9 7.06 -3.92 9.54
CA THR A 9 6.73 -5.25 9.00
C THR A 9 6.63 -5.22 7.47
N ILE A 10 5.95 -4.24 6.88
CA ILE A 10 5.89 -4.06 5.42
C ILE A 10 7.29 -3.94 4.82
N LEU A 11 8.15 -3.13 5.45
CA LEU A 11 9.52 -2.94 4.97
C LEU A 11 10.32 -4.23 5.06
N LYS A 12 10.28 -4.95 6.19
CA LYS A 12 10.99 -6.23 6.36
C LYS A 12 10.57 -7.25 5.30
N GLU A 13 9.27 -7.41 5.08
CA GLU A 13 8.71 -8.30 4.05
C GLU A 13 9.03 -7.83 2.63
N SER A 14 9.28 -6.54 2.43
CA SER A 14 9.71 -5.95 1.15
C SER A 14 11.23 -5.94 0.98
N SER A 15 11.93 -6.93 1.57
CA SER A 15 13.40 -7.02 1.55
C SER A 15 14.10 -5.79 2.12
N GLY A 16 13.49 -5.20 3.15
CA GLY A 16 14.00 -4.04 3.87
C GLY A 16 13.74 -2.68 3.19
N LYS A 17 13.09 -2.61 2.02
CA LYS A 17 12.92 -1.34 1.29
C LYS A 17 11.61 -1.19 0.53
N VAL A 18 11.13 0.04 0.40
CA VAL A 18 9.98 0.42 -0.45
C VAL A 18 10.26 1.71 -1.21
N GLU A 19 10.03 1.66 -2.53
CA GLU A 19 10.31 2.74 -3.48
C GLU A 19 9.14 3.75 -3.59
N SER A 20 8.83 4.43 -2.48
CA SER A 20 7.97 5.63 -2.33
C SER A 20 6.98 5.51 -1.17
N MET A 21 6.70 6.67 -0.57
CA MET A 21 5.61 6.80 0.40
C MET A 21 4.24 6.40 -0.19
N LYS A 22 4.02 6.62 -1.49
CA LYS A 22 2.77 6.24 -2.16
C LYS A 22 2.59 4.72 -2.17
N LYS A 23 3.64 3.98 -2.55
CA LYS A 23 3.63 2.51 -2.54
C LYS A 23 3.37 1.99 -1.13
N LEU A 24 4.07 2.52 -0.12
CA LEU A 24 3.85 2.13 1.28
C LEU A 24 2.40 2.38 1.75
N GLN A 25 1.83 3.56 1.45
CA GLN A 25 0.44 3.89 1.78
C GLN A 25 -0.55 2.89 1.14
N LYS A 26 -0.30 2.42 -0.09
CA LYS A 26 -1.17 1.44 -0.74
C LYS A 26 -1.02 0.04 -0.18
N LEU A 27 0.20 -0.37 0.16
CA LEU A 27 0.43 -1.65 0.83
C LEU A 27 -0.24 -1.67 2.21
N ALA A 28 -0.15 -0.59 2.99
CA ALA A 28 -0.83 -0.45 4.27
C ALA A 28 -2.36 -0.50 4.13
N TYR A 29 -2.90 0.15 3.09
CA TYR A 29 -4.32 0.07 2.75
C TYR A 29 -4.76 -1.37 2.48
N PHE A 30 -4.06 -2.09 1.60
CA PHE A 30 -4.40 -3.47 1.26
C PHE A 30 -4.21 -4.44 2.44
N CYS A 31 -3.23 -4.21 3.32
CA CYS A 31 -3.11 -4.94 4.59
C CYS A 31 -4.38 -4.78 5.44
N LYS A 32 -4.89 -3.55 5.57
CA LYS A 32 -6.14 -3.29 6.30
C LYS A 32 -7.33 -4.00 5.65
N VAL A 33 -7.46 -3.92 4.33
CA VAL A 33 -8.53 -4.62 3.58
C VAL A 33 -8.47 -6.13 3.81
N ARG A 34 -7.27 -6.71 3.90
CA ARG A 34 -7.05 -8.13 4.20
C ARG A 34 -7.22 -8.51 5.68
N GLY A 35 -7.81 -7.62 6.49
CA GLY A 35 -8.17 -7.92 7.87
C GLY A 35 -7.05 -7.68 8.89
N VAL A 36 -5.95 -7.03 8.53
CA VAL A 36 -5.01 -6.54 9.54
C VAL A 36 -5.73 -5.51 10.41
N LYS A 37 -5.84 -5.80 11.72
CA LYS A 37 -6.44 -4.91 12.74
C LYS A 37 -5.59 -3.65 12.94
N LEU A 38 -5.64 -2.77 11.96
CA LEU A 38 -4.88 -1.53 11.88
C LEU A 38 -5.76 -0.34 12.28
N ASN A 39 -5.30 0.40 13.29
CA ASN A 39 -5.93 1.65 13.72
C ASN A 39 -5.53 2.83 12.79
N ALA A 40 -5.91 2.74 11.51
CA ALA A 40 -5.72 3.79 10.52
C ALA A 40 -7.00 3.97 9.71
N LYS A 41 -7.46 5.20 9.53
CA LYS A 41 -8.65 5.53 8.73
C LYS A 41 -8.19 5.99 7.35
N PHE A 42 -8.51 5.21 6.31
CA PHE A 42 -8.18 5.57 4.94
C PHE A 42 -9.31 6.39 4.31
N LYS A 43 -8.93 7.52 3.72
CA LYS A 43 -9.82 8.41 2.95
C LYS A 43 -9.31 8.56 1.52
N MET A 44 -10.21 8.73 0.57
CA MET A 44 -9.80 9.04 -0.81
C MET A 44 -9.10 10.41 -0.85
N TYR A 45 -7.90 10.44 -1.44
CA TYR A 45 -7.12 11.65 -1.66
C TYR A 45 -6.56 11.69 -3.09
N LYS A 46 -5.80 12.73 -3.44
CA LYS A 46 -5.24 12.95 -4.80
C LYS A 46 -4.60 11.70 -5.40
N TYR A 47 -3.86 10.92 -4.60
CA TYR A 47 -3.16 9.71 -5.03
C TYR A 47 -3.86 8.41 -4.61
N GLY A 48 -5.17 8.42 -4.37
CA GLY A 48 -5.95 7.24 -3.95
C GLY A 48 -6.14 7.19 -2.42
N PRO A 49 -6.52 6.03 -1.84
CA PRO A 49 -6.74 5.92 -0.40
C PRO A 49 -5.48 6.24 0.40
N TYR A 50 -5.60 7.14 1.37
CA TYR A 50 -4.50 7.65 2.19
C TYR A 50 -4.93 7.70 3.65
N ALA A 51 -4.01 7.40 4.54
CA ALA A 51 -4.20 7.57 5.98
C ALA A 51 -3.13 8.51 6.53
N GLU A 52 -3.57 9.62 7.15
CA GLU A 52 -2.68 10.58 7.82
C GLU A 52 -1.84 9.92 8.90
N THR A 53 -2.43 8.98 9.65
CA THR A 53 -1.73 8.24 10.71
C THR A 53 -0.52 7.46 10.19
N ILE A 54 -0.56 6.95 8.95
CA ILE A 54 0.60 6.29 8.33
C ILE A 54 1.68 7.31 7.96
N GLY A 55 1.29 8.49 7.47
CA GLY A 55 2.23 9.58 7.18
C GLY A 55 2.92 10.12 8.43
N TRP A 56 2.18 10.31 9.51
CA TRP A 56 2.71 10.73 10.81
C TRP A 56 3.64 9.67 11.39
N ALA A 57 3.26 8.40 11.29
CA ALA A 57 4.07 7.29 11.78
C ALA A 57 5.42 7.18 11.05
N LEU A 58 5.46 7.47 9.75
CA LEU A 58 6.71 7.55 9.00
C LEU A 58 7.66 8.62 9.56
N GLY A 59 7.16 9.83 9.83
CA GLY A 59 7.99 10.90 10.37
C GLY A 59 8.54 10.58 11.76
N ILE A 60 7.73 9.93 12.61
CA ILE A 60 8.18 9.48 13.94
C ILE A 60 9.22 8.37 13.84
N LEU A 61 9.01 7.37 12.98
CA LEU A 61 9.97 6.28 12.76
C LEU A 61 11.30 6.80 12.23
N GLU A 62 11.27 7.75 11.29
CA GLU A 62 12.46 8.39 10.74
C GLU A 62 13.20 9.18 11.83
N GLY A 63 12.50 10.04 12.57
CA GLY A 63 13.10 10.86 13.63
C GLY A 63 13.68 10.06 14.80
N ASN A 64 13.31 8.78 14.94
CA ASN A 64 13.85 7.85 15.94
C ASN A 64 14.72 6.74 15.31
N GLU A 65 15.17 6.93 14.06
CA GLU A 65 16.12 6.06 13.37
C GLU A 65 15.66 4.60 13.16
N PHE A 66 14.37 4.31 13.26
CA PHE A 66 13.81 2.99 12.91
C PHE A 66 13.73 2.77 11.41
N ILE A 67 13.70 3.84 10.62
CA ILE A 67 13.75 3.83 9.15
C ILE A 67 14.67 4.95 8.67
N LYS A 68 15.10 4.87 7.40
CA LYS A 68 15.74 5.98 6.68
C LYS A 68 14.89 6.37 5.49
N LEU A 69 14.70 7.66 5.27
CA LEU A 69 14.14 8.20 4.04
C LEU A 69 15.26 8.86 3.23
N VAL A 70 15.55 8.30 2.05
CA VAL A 70 16.56 8.84 1.14
C VAL A 70 15.87 9.39 -0.10
N ARG A 71 16.15 10.65 -0.44
CA ARG A 71 15.71 11.21 -1.72
C ARG A 71 16.60 10.69 -2.83
N VAL A 72 15.99 9.97 -3.76
CA VAL A 72 16.66 9.46 -4.97
C VAL A 72 15.94 10.10 -6.16
N GLU A 73 16.60 11.05 -6.80
CA GLU A 73 16.02 11.88 -7.87
C GLU A 73 14.68 12.52 -7.45
N ASN A 74 13.58 12.15 -8.11
CA ASN A 74 12.23 12.63 -7.87
C ASN A 74 11.41 11.72 -6.93
N ASN A 75 12.04 10.71 -6.32
CA ASN A 75 11.41 9.73 -5.44
C ASN A 75 12.03 9.71 -4.03
N ILE A 76 11.32 9.05 -3.12
CA ILE A 76 11.80 8.75 -1.77
C ILE A 76 11.93 7.23 -1.66
N GLU A 77 13.11 6.75 -1.32
CA GLU A 77 13.31 5.38 -0.88
C GLU A 77 13.15 5.33 0.64
N ILE A 78 12.39 4.34 1.11
CA ILE A 78 12.18 4.06 2.54
C ILE A 78 12.91 2.76 2.84
N SER A 79 13.89 2.79 3.74
CA SER A 79 14.63 1.59 4.14
C SER A 79 14.52 1.34 5.65
N LEU A 80 14.44 0.06 6.01
CA LEU A 80 14.42 -0.40 7.39
C LEU A 80 15.83 -0.36 7.97
N THR A 81 15.98 0.08 9.22
CA THR A 81 17.24 -0.01 9.96
C THR A 81 17.25 -1.24 10.88
N GLU A 82 18.41 -1.58 11.43
CA GLU A 82 18.52 -2.62 12.47
C GLU A 82 17.63 -2.33 13.68
N GLN A 83 17.49 -1.05 14.06
CA GLN A 83 16.58 -0.65 15.11
C GLN A 83 15.11 -0.85 14.71
N GLY A 84 14.78 -0.56 13.44
CA GLY A 84 13.51 -0.88 12.80
C GLY A 84 13.10 -2.33 12.91
N GLU A 85 14.06 -3.26 12.78
CA GLU A 85 13.80 -4.69 12.87
C GLU A 85 13.25 -5.10 14.24
N LYS A 86 13.54 -4.35 15.31
CA LYS A 86 12.98 -4.61 16.65
C LYS A 86 11.47 -4.42 16.72
N LEU A 87 10.87 -3.70 15.76
CA LEU A 87 9.43 -3.50 15.64
C LEU A 87 8.77 -4.46 14.64
N TYR A 88 9.54 -5.38 14.03
CA TYR A 88 9.01 -6.39 13.13
C TYR A 88 8.06 -7.35 13.85
N TYR A 89 6.96 -7.70 13.19
CA TYR A 89 5.97 -8.63 13.72
C TYR A 89 5.77 -9.81 12.76
N GLU A 90 6.39 -10.93 13.09
CA GLU A 90 6.52 -12.11 12.21
C GLU A 90 5.20 -12.86 11.92
N SER A 91 4.23 -12.78 12.82
CA SER A 91 3.07 -13.68 12.82
C SER A 91 1.86 -13.18 12.01
N ASN A 92 2.02 -12.17 11.15
CA ASN A 92 0.91 -11.66 10.35
C ASN A 92 0.96 -12.14 8.89
N ASN A 93 0.38 -13.31 8.65
CA ASN A 93 0.29 -13.90 7.31
C ASN A 93 -0.41 -12.99 6.29
N ASN A 94 -1.38 -12.17 6.70
CA ASN A 94 -2.07 -11.25 5.79
C ASN A 94 -1.13 -10.19 5.22
N ILE A 95 -0.16 -9.71 6.01
CA ILE A 95 0.85 -8.77 5.52
C ILE A 95 1.73 -9.47 4.48
N LYS A 96 2.26 -10.65 4.81
CA LYS A 96 3.11 -11.46 3.90
C LYS A 96 2.42 -11.74 2.58
N GLU A 97 1.15 -12.10 2.61
CA GLU A 97 0.32 -12.31 1.43
C GLU A 97 0.22 -11.06 0.56
N VAL A 98 -0.12 -9.91 1.15
CA VAL A 98 -0.25 -8.63 0.45
C VAL A 98 1.08 -8.24 -0.21
N ILE A 99 2.19 -8.35 0.52
CA ILE A 99 3.50 -8.01 -0.02
C ILE A 99 3.89 -8.95 -1.16
N ARG A 100 3.65 -10.25 -1.02
CA ARG A 100 3.89 -11.23 -2.09
C ARG A 100 3.06 -10.95 -3.34
N GLU A 101 1.79 -10.62 -3.19
CA GLU A 101 0.89 -10.30 -4.32
C GLU A 101 1.33 -9.05 -5.09
N PHE A 102 1.81 -8.04 -4.36
CA PHE A 102 2.12 -6.72 -4.92
C PHE A 102 3.61 -6.44 -5.11
N LYS A 103 4.48 -7.44 -4.90
CA LYS A 103 5.93 -7.30 -4.97
C LYS A 103 6.38 -6.60 -6.26
N ASP A 104 5.91 -7.12 -7.40
CA ASP A 104 6.27 -6.67 -8.74
C ASP A 104 5.33 -5.57 -9.28
N TRP A 105 4.52 -4.98 -8.41
CA TRP A 105 3.66 -3.87 -8.80
C TRP A 105 4.39 -2.55 -8.63
N SER A 106 4.33 -1.73 -9.68
CA SER A 106 4.85 -0.38 -9.64
C SER A 106 3.96 0.52 -8.77
N PRO A 107 4.47 1.68 -8.29
CA PRO A 107 3.68 2.64 -7.53
C PRO A 107 2.39 3.08 -8.24
N TYR A 108 2.41 3.26 -9.56
CA TYR A 108 1.22 3.67 -10.32
C TYR A 108 0.19 2.55 -10.43
N GLN A 109 0.63 1.29 -10.58
CA GLN A 109 -0.29 0.15 -10.65
C GLN A 109 -1.03 0.00 -9.32
N LEU A 110 -0.32 0.15 -8.20
CA LEU A 110 -0.91 0.15 -6.87
C LEU A 110 -1.84 1.34 -6.65
N GLU A 111 -1.48 2.53 -7.14
CA GLU A 111 -2.35 3.70 -7.06
C GLU A 111 -3.69 3.47 -7.77
N ILE A 112 -3.67 2.95 -9.00
CA ILE A 112 -4.89 2.64 -9.76
C ILE A 112 -5.70 1.56 -9.07
N ALA A 113 -5.10 0.43 -8.70
CA ALA A 113 -5.82 -0.68 -8.07
C ALA A 113 -6.43 -0.29 -6.71
N ALA A 114 -5.69 0.41 -5.86
CA ALA A 114 -6.20 0.87 -4.58
C ALA A 114 -7.33 1.89 -4.75
N THR A 115 -7.25 2.76 -5.77
CA THR A 115 -8.31 3.71 -6.10
C THR A 115 -9.58 2.98 -6.55
N ALA A 116 -9.43 2.03 -7.48
CA ALA A 116 -10.54 1.23 -7.99
C ALA A 116 -11.22 0.40 -6.89
N HIS A 117 -10.43 -0.26 -6.05
CA HIS A 117 -10.94 -1.03 -4.92
C HIS A 117 -11.66 -0.14 -3.91
N TYR A 118 -11.09 1.01 -3.55
CA TYR A 118 -11.69 1.90 -2.55
C TYR A 118 -13.04 2.46 -3.00
N LEU A 119 -13.19 2.72 -4.30
CA LEU A 119 -14.42 3.23 -4.89
C LEU A 119 -15.41 2.15 -5.30
N ASP A 120 -15.05 0.87 -5.13
CA ASP A 120 -15.75 -0.29 -5.69
C ASP A 120 -16.11 -0.09 -7.18
N SER A 121 -15.16 0.42 -7.96
CA SER A 121 -15.35 0.76 -9.37
C SER A 121 -14.20 0.29 -10.23
N PHE A 122 -14.47 -0.69 -11.10
CA PHE A 122 -13.53 -1.28 -12.05
C PHE A 122 -13.83 -0.88 -13.50
N ASP A 123 -14.41 0.31 -13.66
CA ASP A 123 -14.66 0.99 -14.92
C ASP A 123 -13.50 1.96 -15.19
N ALA A 124 -12.78 1.75 -16.29
CA ALA A 124 -11.60 2.54 -16.61
C ALA A 124 -11.90 4.02 -16.89
N LEU A 125 -13.07 4.35 -17.44
CA LEU A 125 -13.48 5.74 -17.68
C LEU A 125 -13.74 6.45 -16.35
N LYS A 126 -14.39 5.78 -15.39
CA LYS A 126 -14.61 6.35 -14.04
C LYS A 126 -13.29 6.58 -13.32
N ILE A 127 -12.36 5.62 -13.40
CA ILE A 127 -11.04 5.78 -12.78
C ILE A 127 -10.22 6.86 -13.50
N HIS A 128 -10.31 6.98 -14.82
CA HIS A 128 -9.63 8.02 -15.59
C HIS A 128 -10.11 9.42 -15.20
N LYS A 129 -11.42 9.62 -14.94
CA LYS A 129 -11.93 10.92 -14.43
C LYS A 129 -11.27 11.35 -13.11
N ILE A 130 -10.85 10.40 -12.28
CA ILE A 130 -10.19 10.65 -10.99
C ILE A 130 -8.66 10.68 -11.15
N LYS A 131 -8.14 9.95 -12.14
CA LYS A 131 -6.73 9.78 -12.44
C LYS A 131 -6.42 10.18 -13.90
N PRO A 132 -6.65 11.45 -14.28
CA PRO A 132 -6.58 11.87 -15.68
C PRO A 132 -5.16 11.77 -16.26
N HIS A 133 -4.13 11.68 -15.41
CA HIS A 133 -2.73 11.52 -15.81
C HIS A 133 -2.35 10.09 -16.25
N TYR A 134 -3.24 9.11 -16.11
CA TYR A 134 -3.06 7.78 -16.68
C TYR A 134 -4.00 7.59 -17.87
N SER A 135 -3.49 7.08 -18.99
CA SER A 135 -4.35 6.74 -20.14
C SER A 135 -5.34 5.63 -19.76
N ILE A 136 -6.48 5.59 -20.45
CA ILE A 136 -7.52 4.58 -20.26
C ILE A 136 -6.92 3.18 -20.44
N ASP A 137 -6.16 2.92 -21.50
CA ASP A 137 -5.51 1.63 -21.75
C ASP A 137 -4.58 1.18 -20.58
N LYS A 138 -3.86 2.12 -19.96
CA LYS A 138 -3.01 1.81 -18.80
C LYS A 138 -3.86 1.41 -17.60
N ILE A 139 -4.96 2.13 -17.39
CA ILE A 139 -5.91 1.83 -16.32
C ILE A 139 -6.54 0.45 -16.55
N GLU A 140 -7.05 0.17 -17.74
CA GLU A 140 -7.66 -1.12 -18.10
C GLU A 140 -6.72 -2.28 -17.82
N LYS A 141 -5.48 -2.22 -18.30
CA LYS A 141 -4.46 -3.25 -18.04
C LYS A 141 -4.23 -3.50 -16.55
N VAL A 142 -4.22 -2.44 -15.74
CA VAL A 142 -4.06 -2.58 -14.29
C VAL A 142 -5.30 -3.20 -13.66
N LEU A 143 -6.50 -2.78 -14.07
CA LEU A 143 -7.76 -3.32 -13.55
C LEU A 143 -7.92 -4.79 -13.91
N GLU A 144 -7.57 -5.20 -15.13
CA GLU A 144 -7.54 -6.60 -15.55
C GLU A 144 -6.53 -7.42 -14.75
N LYS A 145 -5.32 -6.90 -14.55
CA LYS A 145 -4.31 -7.54 -13.68
C LYS A 145 -4.85 -7.68 -12.25
N PHE A 146 -5.49 -6.64 -11.71
CA PHE A 146 -6.02 -6.63 -10.35
C PHE A 146 -7.20 -7.60 -10.18
N LYS A 147 -8.09 -7.70 -11.16
CA LYS A 147 -9.20 -8.67 -11.19
C LYS A 147 -8.75 -10.11 -11.24
N LYS A 148 -7.50 -10.40 -11.58
CA LYS A 148 -6.90 -11.74 -11.55
C LYS A 148 -6.17 -12.03 -10.22
N SER A 149 -6.11 -11.05 -9.33
CA SER A 149 -5.47 -11.17 -8.02
C SER A 149 -6.20 -12.20 -7.16
N LYS A 150 -5.49 -13.25 -6.74
CA LYS A 150 -6.08 -14.30 -5.90
C LYS A 150 -6.52 -13.78 -4.53
N LEU A 151 -5.94 -12.67 -4.07
CA LEU A 151 -6.27 -12.07 -2.76
C LEU A 151 -7.51 -11.18 -2.79
N PHE A 152 -7.88 -10.62 -3.94
CA PHE A 152 -8.93 -9.61 -4.07
C PHE A 152 -10.00 -9.96 -5.12
N CYS A 153 -9.97 -11.15 -5.70
CA CYS A 153 -11.07 -11.69 -6.49
C CYS A 153 -12.34 -11.88 -5.64
N LYS A 154 -13.50 -11.48 -6.19
CA LYS A 154 -14.82 -11.50 -5.53
C LYS A 154 -15.30 -12.89 -5.06
N GLU A 155 -14.68 -13.98 -5.51
CA GLU A 155 -15.07 -15.34 -5.10
C GLU A 155 -14.65 -15.72 -3.67
N THR A 156 -13.76 -14.97 -3.01
CA THR A 156 -13.23 -15.36 -1.69
C THR A 156 -13.52 -14.43 -0.54
N ASN A 157 -14.20 -13.30 -0.72
CA ASN A 157 -14.43 -12.38 0.41
C ASN A 157 -15.77 -11.65 0.37
N SER A 158 -16.74 -12.20 1.10
CA SER A 158 -17.81 -11.43 1.73
C SER A 158 -17.21 -10.53 2.83
N TYR A 159 -16.63 -9.40 2.45
CA TYR A 159 -16.33 -8.34 3.42
C TYR A 159 -17.58 -7.47 3.60
N VAL A 160 -18.23 -7.68 4.74
CA VAL A 160 -19.29 -6.81 5.28
C VAL A 160 -18.65 -5.45 5.63
N PRO A 161 -19.30 -4.32 5.29
CA PRO A 161 -18.77 -2.96 5.48
C PRO A 161 -18.47 -2.60 6.94
#